data_AF-A0AA43D1A0-F1
#
_entry.id   AF-A0AA43D1A0-F1
#
_cell.length_a   1.000
_cell.length_b   1.000
_cell.length_c   1.000
_cell.angle_alpha   90.00
_cell.angle_beta   90.00
_cell.angle_gamma   90.00
#
_symmetry.space_group_name_H-M   'P 1'
#
loop_
_entity.id
_entity.type
_entity.pdbx_description
1 polymer ?
#
loop_
_entity_poly.entity_id
_entity_poly.type
_entity_poly.pdbx_seq_one_letter_code
_entity_poly.pdbx_strand_id
1 'polypeptide(L)'
;SLIRRAQAVDAVLDDDAALPAADALMMLGDLPHALSNFALCAHSYPVAHTGHAGIRDFAQYISVYWPPVPPPQRLIPLDERMSALQLRLAATGAPPYIALTWNAGTPPQAQRAHATWVLHKQIEIDLFATALREFPGTFIALQRNPEAGQIESFAQALGRPVHDFTDLNDDLEGMLALLALIDEYIGVSNTNMHLRAAAGKPARVLVPCPAEWRWMAAGASSPWFPGFHIYRQSQQGDWTAALAELKSDLAGKPR
;
A
#
# COMPACT_ATOMS: atom_id res chain seq x y z
N SER A 1 -1.61 17.86 -17.68
CA SER A 1 -2.17 16.52 -17.40
C SER A 1 -1.07 15.65 -16.85
N LEU A 2 -1.41 14.86 -15.83
CA LEU A 2 -0.50 13.97 -15.10
C LEU A 2 0.23 13.03 -16.05
N ILE A 3 -0.49 12.45 -17.02
CA ILE A 3 0.06 11.53 -18.03
C ILE A 3 1.23 12.16 -18.82
N ARG A 4 1.17 13.46 -19.14
CA ARG A 4 2.27 14.14 -19.84
C ARG A 4 3.49 14.39 -18.95
N ARG A 5 3.30 14.57 -17.64
CA ARG A 5 4.39 14.76 -16.66
C ARG A 5 4.95 13.43 -16.14
N ALA A 6 4.20 12.34 -16.31
CA ALA A 6 4.59 10.98 -15.98
C ALA A 6 5.30 10.27 -17.15
N GLN A 7 5.84 11.00 -18.12
CA GLN A 7 6.66 10.45 -19.19
C GLN A 7 8.05 10.06 -18.66
N ALA A 8 8.07 8.99 -17.87
CA ALA A 8 9.28 8.22 -17.60
C ALA A 8 8.98 6.79 -18.04
N VAL A 9 9.16 6.54 -19.34
CA VAL A 9 9.45 5.20 -19.83
C VAL A 9 10.93 5.23 -20.15
N ASP A 10 11.74 5.24 -19.10
CA ASP A 10 13.18 5.10 -19.22
C ASP A 10 13.47 3.59 -19.16
N ALA A 11 13.76 3.03 -20.33
CA ALA A 11 14.01 1.62 -20.61
C ALA A 11 12.78 0.69 -20.57
N VAL A 12 12.26 0.38 -21.77
CA VAL A 12 11.88 -1.01 -22.05
C VAL A 12 13.18 -1.81 -21.88
N LEU A 13 13.18 -2.91 -21.11
CA LEU A 13 14.30 -3.84 -21.17
C LEU A 13 14.52 -4.12 -22.66
N ASP A 14 15.72 -3.90 -23.21
CA ASP A 14 16.00 -4.33 -24.58
C ASP A 14 15.56 -5.79 -24.66
N ASP A 15 14.66 -6.13 -25.59
CA ASP A 15 14.23 -7.52 -25.81
C ASP A 15 15.46 -8.44 -26.03
N ASP A 16 16.59 -7.84 -26.42
CA ASP A 16 17.87 -8.46 -26.70
C ASP A 16 18.84 -8.51 -25.50
N ALA A 17 18.48 -7.99 -24.33
CA ALA A 17 19.31 -8.08 -23.14
C ALA A 17 19.50 -9.54 -22.73
N ALA A 18 20.75 -10.01 -22.70
CA ALA A 18 21.06 -11.39 -22.34
C ALA A 18 20.59 -11.68 -20.91
N LEU A 19 19.51 -12.44 -20.79
CA LEU A 19 19.06 -13.01 -19.54
C LEU A 19 20.15 -13.96 -18.99
N PRO A 20 20.31 -14.07 -17.66
CA PRO A 20 21.20 -15.07 -17.08
C PRO A 20 20.88 -16.46 -17.63
N ALA A 21 21.90 -17.25 -17.98
CA ALA A 21 21.69 -18.63 -18.39
C ALA A 21 21.05 -19.42 -17.25
N ALA A 22 19.80 -19.85 -17.43
CA ALA A 22 19.04 -20.64 -16.48
C ALA A 22 18.01 -21.50 -17.22
N ASP A 23 17.69 -22.66 -16.67
CA ASP A 23 16.63 -23.55 -17.19
C ASP A 23 15.23 -22.92 -17.06
N ALA A 24 15.06 -21.96 -16.14
CA ALA A 24 13.87 -21.14 -15.98
C ALA A 24 14.23 -19.75 -15.42
N LEU A 25 13.72 -18.69 -16.03
CA LEU A 25 13.81 -17.32 -15.51
C LEU A 25 12.47 -16.93 -14.86
N MET A 26 12.50 -16.51 -13.60
CA MET A 26 11.33 -15.96 -12.91
C MET A 26 11.59 -14.52 -12.50
N MET A 27 10.77 -13.60 -13.02
CA MET A 27 10.77 -12.19 -12.59
C MET A 27 10.14 -12.12 -11.20
N LEU A 28 10.92 -11.73 -10.19
CA LEU A 28 10.54 -11.84 -8.77
C LEU A 28 9.35 -10.99 -8.31
N GLY A 29 8.84 -10.09 -9.15
CA GLY A 29 7.54 -9.48 -8.89
C GLY A 29 6.48 -10.54 -8.59
N ASP A 30 6.62 -11.75 -9.15
CA ASP A 30 5.64 -12.83 -8.96
C ASP A 30 6.14 -13.96 -8.06
N LEU A 31 7.40 -13.98 -7.61
CA LEU A 31 7.96 -15.12 -6.86
C LEU A 31 7.30 -15.31 -5.48
N PRO A 32 7.05 -14.27 -4.66
CA PRO A 32 6.25 -14.44 -3.44
C PRO A 32 4.83 -14.96 -3.71
N HIS A 33 4.25 -14.62 -4.87
CA HIS A 33 2.90 -15.05 -5.29
C HIS A 33 2.89 -16.51 -5.81
N ALA A 34 3.95 -16.92 -6.51
CA ALA A 34 4.17 -18.30 -6.96
C ALA A 34 4.47 -19.22 -5.77
N LEU A 35 5.21 -18.72 -4.78
CA LEU A 35 5.58 -19.47 -3.59
C LEU A 35 4.53 -19.40 -2.48
N SER A 36 3.64 -18.40 -2.41
CA SER A 36 2.57 -18.34 -1.39
C SER A 36 1.44 -19.35 -1.59
N ASN A 37 1.32 -19.94 -2.78
CA ASN A 37 0.47 -21.11 -3.01
C ASN A 37 1.06 -22.40 -2.44
N PHE A 38 2.33 -22.36 -2.01
CA PHE A 38 2.98 -23.41 -1.24
C PHE A 38 3.28 -22.88 0.16
N ALA A 39 3.12 -23.70 1.19
CA ALA A 39 3.44 -23.30 2.55
C ALA A 39 4.95 -23.09 2.70
N LEU A 40 5.46 -21.92 2.34
CA LEU A 40 6.84 -21.49 2.57
C LEU A 40 6.83 -20.27 3.50
N CYS A 41 6.17 -20.42 4.65
CA CYS A 41 6.67 -19.82 5.88
C CYS A 41 7.87 -20.67 6.30
N ALA A 42 9.07 -20.07 6.26
CA ALA A 42 10.35 -20.65 6.62
C ALA A 42 10.26 -21.81 7.62
N HIS A 43 10.35 -23.04 7.11
CA HIS A 43 10.69 -24.20 7.93
C HIS A 43 12.18 -24.45 7.71
N SER A 44 12.97 -24.31 8.78
CA SER A 44 14.29 -24.90 8.84
C SER A 44 14.11 -26.41 8.76
N TYR A 45 14.31 -27.01 7.59
CA TYR A 45 14.29 -28.47 7.47
C TYR A 45 15.53 -29.03 8.18
N PRO A 46 15.37 -29.91 9.20
CA PRO A 46 16.46 -30.78 9.58
C PRO A 46 16.65 -31.80 8.44
N VAL A 47 17.88 -31.89 7.94
CA VAL A 47 18.23 -32.86 6.92
C VAL A 47 18.11 -34.27 7.50
N ALA A 48 17.13 -35.03 7.01
CA ALA A 48 17.15 -36.49 7.07
C ALA A 48 16.44 -37.06 5.83
N HIS A 49 17.19 -37.87 5.07
CA HIS A 49 16.68 -38.70 3.97
C HIS A 49 15.56 -39.62 4.49
N THR A 50 14.50 -39.96 3.74
CA THR A 50 14.51 -40.93 2.63
C THR A 50 13.18 -40.90 1.87
N GLY A 51 13.26 -41.04 0.54
CA GLY A 51 12.23 -41.59 -0.36
C GLY A 51 10.88 -40.88 -0.41
N HIS A 52 10.60 -40.16 -1.50
CA HIS A 52 9.34 -40.08 -2.26
C HIS A 52 9.64 -39.24 -3.51
N ALA A 53 9.29 -39.76 -4.70
CA ALA A 53 9.53 -39.10 -5.98
C ALA A 53 8.46 -38.03 -6.23
N GLY A 54 8.88 -36.77 -6.27
CA GLY A 54 8.04 -35.62 -6.59
C GLY A 54 8.69 -34.34 -6.06
N ILE A 55 9.12 -33.45 -6.97
CA ILE A 55 9.66 -32.12 -6.67
C ILE A 55 11.09 -32.11 -6.06
N ARG A 56 12.05 -32.86 -6.64
CA ARG A 56 13.47 -32.79 -6.21
C ARG A 56 14.39 -31.95 -7.09
N ASP A 57 13.99 -31.57 -8.30
CA ASP A 57 14.89 -30.92 -9.26
C ASP A 57 14.60 -29.44 -9.55
N PHE A 58 13.69 -28.78 -8.81
CA PHE A 58 13.45 -27.33 -8.97
C PHE A 58 14.60 -26.46 -8.42
N ALA A 59 15.54 -27.08 -7.70
CA ALA A 59 16.55 -26.38 -6.92
C ALA A 59 17.85 -26.07 -7.67
N GLN A 60 18.03 -26.47 -8.93
CA GLN A 60 19.38 -26.43 -9.49
C GLN A 60 19.86 -25.07 -9.98
N TYR A 61 19.06 -24.16 -10.54
CA TYR A 61 19.61 -22.87 -11.02
C TYR A 61 18.61 -21.70 -11.07
N ILE A 62 17.89 -21.41 -9.97
CA ILE A 62 17.14 -20.13 -9.91
C ILE A 62 18.10 -19.02 -9.48
N SER A 63 18.63 -18.29 -10.46
CA SER A 63 19.26 -16.99 -10.21
C SER A 63 18.18 -15.91 -10.16
N VAL A 64 17.93 -15.43 -8.95
CA VAL A 64 17.05 -14.31 -8.65
C VAL A 64 17.75 -13.02 -9.10
N TYR A 65 17.47 -12.56 -10.32
CA TYR A 65 17.91 -11.24 -10.76
C TYR A 65 16.90 -10.19 -10.26
N TRP A 66 17.32 -9.40 -9.28
CA TRP A 66 16.58 -8.22 -8.84
C TRP A 66 17.33 -6.99 -9.33
N PRO A 67 16.93 -6.37 -10.46
CA PRO A 67 17.54 -5.10 -10.85
C PRO A 67 17.32 -4.08 -9.73
N PRO A 68 18.18 -3.04 -9.62
CA PRO A 68 17.91 -1.93 -8.71
C PRO A 68 16.49 -1.42 -8.92
N VAL A 69 15.68 -1.38 -7.86
CA VAL A 69 14.30 -0.88 -7.96
C VAL A 69 14.39 0.61 -8.27
N PRO A 70 13.84 1.07 -9.42
CA PRO A 70 13.86 2.49 -9.71
C PRO A 70 13.04 3.24 -8.65
N PRO A 71 13.46 4.45 -8.25
CA PRO A 71 12.69 5.24 -7.31
C PRO A 71 11.30 5.58 -7.89
N PRO A 72 10.29 5.87 -7.05
CA PRO A 72 9.00 6.36 -7.53
C PRO A 72 9.16 7.59 -8.42
N GLN A 73 8.47 7.61 -9.56
CA GLN A 73 8.46 8.75 -10.47
C GLN A 73 7.99 9.99 -9.75
N ARG A 74 8.84 11.02 -9.67
CA ARG A 74 8.50 12.28 -8.99
C ARG A 74 7.57 13.10 -9.88
N LEU A 75 6.48 13.58 -9.29
CA LEU A 75 5.50 14.45 -9.93
C LEU A 75 5.34 15.73 -9.10
N ILE A 76 5.56 16.88 -9.72
CA ILE A 76 5.37 18.19 -9.09
C ILE A 76 3.90 18.58 -9.23
N PRO A 77 3.11 18.70 -8.14
CA PRO A 77 1.71 19.12 -8.22
C PRO A 77 1.53 20.49 -8.90
N LEU A 78 0.36 20.75 -9.46
CA LEU A 78 0.07 22.04 -10.09
C LEU A 78 -0.19 23.11 -9.01
N ASP A 79 0.47 24.26 -9.10
CA ASP A 79 0.39 25.33 -8.10
C ASP A 79 -1.05 25.80 -7.83
N GLU A 80 -1.84 26.00 -8.89
CA GLU A 80 -3.25 26.40 -8.75
C GLU A 80 -4.07 25.39 -7.94
N ARG A 81 -3.82 24.08 -8.16
CA ARG A 81 -4.48 23.00 -7.40
C ARG A 81 -4.02 22.99 -5.95
N MET A 82 -2.73 23.24 -5.71
CA MET A 82 -2.17 23.36 -4.37
C MET A 82 -2.82 24.52 -3.59
N SER A 83 -2.88 25.71 -4.18
CA SER A 83 -3.49 26.89 -3.53
C SER A 83 -4.97 26.69 -3.20
N ALA A 84 -5.74 26.12 -4.12
CA ALA A 84 -7.16 25.83 -3.89
C ALA A 84 -7.36 24.83 -2.74
N LEU A 85 -6.55 23.76 -2.71
CA LEU A 85 -6.66 22.72 -1.68
C LEU A 85 -6.11 23.17 -0.32
N GLN A 86 -5.11 24.05 -0.28
CA GLN A 86 -4.65 24.68 0.96
C GLN A 86 -5.78 25.45 1.64
N LEU A 87 -6.54 26.25 0.88
CA LEU A 87 -7.70 26.97 1.41
C LEU A 87 -8.79 26.02 1.91
N ARG A 88 -9.06 24.94 1.15
CA ARG A 88 -10.05 23.92 1.54
C ARG A 88 -9.65 23.19 2.82
N LEU A 89 -8.37 22.84 2.97
CA LEU A 89 -7.81 22.23 4.19
C LEU A 89 -7.88 23.17 5.40
N ALA A 90 -7.52 24.44 5.22
CA ALA A 90 -7.59 25.42 6.31
C ALA A 90 -9.03 25.61 6.83
N ALA A 91 -10.04 25.40 5.99
CA ALA A 91 -11.45 25.46 6.38
C ALA A 91 -11.93 24.26 7.22
N THR A 92 -11.21 23.12 7.22
CA THR A 92 -11.59 21.94 8.00
C THR A 92 -11.00 21.93 9.41
N GLY A 93 -9.83 22.56 9.58
CA GLY A 93 -9.17 22.68 10.88
C GLY A 93 -7.68 22.94 10.75
N ALA A 94 -6.98 22.88 11.88
CA ALA A 94 -5.55 23.07 11.95
C ALA A 94 -4.79 21.75 11.67
N PRO A 95 -3.59 21.81 11.07
CA PRO A 95 -2.73 20.64 10.93
C PRO A 95 -2.33 20.05 12.30
N PRO A 96 -1.88 18.78 12.36
CA PRO A 96 -1.58 17.93 11.21
C PRO A 96 -2.85 17.43 10.50
N TYR A 97 -2.82 17.40 9.17
CA TYR A 97 -3.84 16.80 8.33
C TYR A 97 -3.53 15.31 8.12
N ILE A 98 -4.44 14.45 8.55
CA ILE A 98 -4.31 12.98 8.44
C ILE A 98 -5.31 12.46 7.43
N ALA A 99 -4.84 12.01 6.28
CA ALA A 99 -5.70 11.38 5.30
C ALA A 99 -5.80 9.86 5.50
N LEU A 100 -7.00 9.32 5.25
CA LEU A 100 -7.34 7.93 5.56
C LEU A 100 -7.98 7.22 4.36
N THR A 101 -7.63 5.94 4.20
CA THR A 101 -8.36 4.97 3.36
C THR A 101 -8.32 3.60 4.04
N TRP A 102 -9.44 2.91 4.16
CA TRP A 102 -9.53 1.63 4.89
C TRP A 102 -9.82 0.44 3.99
N ASN A 103 -10.39 0.67 2.80
CA ASN A 103 -10.72 -0.38 1.84
C ASN A 103 -10.14 -0.11 0.45
N ALA A 104 -9.74 -1.17 -0.26
CA ALA A 104 -9.28 -1.08 -1.64
C ALA A 104 -9.45 -2.41 -2.37
N GLY A 105 -9.47 -2.33 -3.71
CA GLY A 105 -9.69 -3.49 -4.58
C GLY A 105 -11.17 -3.75 -4.84
N THR A 106 -11.42 -4.73 -5.70
CA THR A 106 -12.78 -5.14 -6.05
C THR A 106 -13.27 -6.16 -5.03
N PRO A 107 -14.45 -5.99 -4.43
CA PRO A 107 -15.02 -6.99 -3.52
C PRO A 107 -15.13 -8.37 -4.19
N PRO A 108 -14.93 -9.48 -3.47
CA PRO A 108 -14.94 -10.83 -4.04
C PRO A 108 -16.16 -11.13 -4.92
N GLN A 109 -17.34 -10.63 -4.55
CA GLN A 109 -18.60 -10.85 -5.27
C GLN A 109 -18.65 -10.14 -6.63
N ALA A 110 -17.82 -9.12 -6.84
CA ALA A 110 -17.73 -8.34 -8.08
C ALA A 110 -16.47 -8.66 -8.91
N GLN A 111 -15.65 -9.63 -8.47
CA GLN A 111 -14.49 -10.09 -9.23
C GLN A 111 -14.93 -11.01 -10.36
N ARG A 112 -14.27 -10.90 -11.53
CA ARG A 112 -14.47 -11.88 -12.63
C ARG A 112 -14.05 -13.26 -12.13
N ALA A 113 -14.89 -14.27 -12.34
CA ALA A 113 -14.56 -15.65 -12.04
C ALA A 113 -13.18 -15.98 -12.61
N HIS A 114 -12.32 -16.62 -11.81
CA HIS A 114 -10.92 -16.99 -12.09
C HIS A 114 -9.81 -15.98 -11.73
N ALA A 115 -10.10 -14.75 -11.31
CA ALA A 115 -9.08 -13.85 -10.74
C ALA A 115 -9.02 -14.01 -9.22
N THR A 116 -8.04 -14.77 -8.75
CA THR A 116 -7.84 -15.16 -7.36
C THR A 116 -7.65 -13.94 -6.45
N TRP A 117 -8.58 -13.73 -5.51
CA TRP A 117 -8.47 -13.33 -4.09
C TRP A 117 -7.33 -12.42 -3.54
N VAL A 118 -6.52 -11.73 -4.34
CA VAL A 118 -5.26 -11.10 -3.86
C VAL A 118 -5.32 -9.56 -3.77
N LEU A 119 -6.37 -8.91 -4.27
CA LEU A 119 -6.41 -7.44 -4.35
C LEU A 119 -7.42 -6.75 -3.42
N HIS A 120 -8.38 -7.48 -2.83
CA HIS A 120 -9.32 -6.89 -1.86
C HIS A 120 -8.64 -6.72 -0.51
N LYS A 121 -8.69 -5.50 0.02
CA LYS A 121 -8.04 -5.12 1.28
C LYS A 121 -9.05 -4.35 2.08
N GLN A 122 -9.22 -4.74 3.33
CA GLN A 122 -10.19 -4.14 4.21
C GLN A 122 -9.71 -4.19 5.66
N ILE A 123 -10.00 -3.11 6.36
CA ILE A 123 -9.81 -2.96 7.79
C ILE A 123 -11.16 -2.60 8.39
N GLU A 124 -11.50 -3.23 9.50
CA GLU A 124 -12.70 -2.89 10.23
C GLU A 124 -12.63 -1.44 10.74
N ILE A 125 -13.65 -0.65 10.39
CA ILE A 125 -13.69 0.80 10.64
C ILE A 125 -13.55 1.10 12.12
N ASP A 126 -14.26 0.36 12.98
CA ASP A 126 -14.23 0.59 14.42
C ASP A 126 -12.84 0.37 15.01
N LEU A 127 -12.16 -0.69 14.56
CA LEU A 127 -10.82 -1.03 15.02
C LEU A 127 -9.81 0.03 14.54
N PHE A 128 -9.92 0.45 13.28
CA PHE A 128 -9.03 1.44 12.70
C PHE A 128 -9.23 2.83 13.32
N ALA A 129 -10.48 3.28 13.44
CA ALA A 129 -10.83 4.56 14.07
C ALA A 129 -10.41 4.59 15.55
N THR A 130 -10.59 3.48 16.28
CA THR A 130 -10.16 3.38 17.69
C THR A 130 -8.64 3.51 17.83
N ALA A 131 -7.86 2.93 16.92
CA ALA A 131 -6.40 3.03 16.93
C ALA A 131 -5.90 4.48 16.74
N LEU A 132 -6.68 5.31 16.05
CA LEU A 132 -6.35 6.71 15.74
C LEU A 132 -6.92 7.73 16.73
N ARG A 133 -7.77 7.30 17.67
CA ARG A 133 -8.57 8.16 18.55
C ARG A 133 -7.73 9.14 19.39
N GLU A 134 -6.53 8.75 19.79
CA GLU A 134 -5.63 9.57 20.61
C GLU A 134 -4.70 10.47 19.77
N PHE A 135 -4.62 10.25 18.46
CA PHE A 135 -3.75 11.04 17.60
C PHE A 135 -4.36 12.44 17.34
N PRO A 136 -3.64 13.53 17.60
CA PRO A 136 -4.15 14.88 17.35
C PRO A 136 -4.16 15.21 15.85
N GLY A 137 -5.03 16.12 15.44
CA GLY A 137 -5.10 16.65 14.08
C GLY A 137 -6.46 16.54 13.42
N THR A 138 -6.51 16.98 12.17
CA THR A 138 -7.71 17.01 11.33
C THR A 138 -7.72 15.80 10.41
N PHE A 139 -8.75 14.96 10.53
CA PHE A 139 -8.88 13.72 9.77
C PHE A 139 -9.67 13.93 8.48
N ILE A 140 -9.19 13.31 7.40
CA ILE A 140 -9.72 13.47 6.05
C ILE A 140 -9.95 12.09 5.44
N ALA A 141 -11.16 11.85 4.93
CA ALA A 141 -11.49 10.63 4.22
C ALA A 141 -11.16 10.78 2.73
N LEU A 142 -10.31 9.88 2.22
CA LEU A 142 -10.02 9.71 0.78
C LEU A 142 -10.50 8.36 0.26
N GLN A 143 -11.41 7.71 0.99
CA GLN A 143 -11.91 6.39 0.64
C GLN A 143 -12.56 6.43 -0.73
N ARG A 144 -12.17 5.53 -1.64
CA ARG A 144 -12.85 5.39 -2.93
C ARG A 144 -14.20 4.72 -2.72
N ASN A 145 -15.26 5.35 -3.22
CA ASN A 145 -16.63 4.86 -3.19
C ASN A 145 -17.07 4.38 -1.80
N PRO A 146 -17.05 5.24 -0.77
CA PRO A 146 -17.53 4.86 0.55
C PRO A 146 -19.03 4.51 0.48
N GLU A 147 -19.45 3.54 1.29
CA GLU A 147 -20.88 3.26 1.46
C GLU A 147 -21.57 4.46 2.14
N ALA A 148 -22.87 4.62 1.93
CA ALA A 148 -23.64 5.68 2.58
C ALA A 148 -23.55 5.54 4.11
N GLY A 149 -23.20 6.62 4.81
CA GLY A 149 -23.03 6.61 6.27
C GLY A 149 -21.67 6.08 6.76
N GLN A 150 -20.79 5.63 5.87
CA GLN A 150 -19.54 4.99 6.25
C GLN A 150 -18.52 5.97 6.85
N ILE A 151 -18.44 7.18 6.31
CA ILE A 151 -17.56 8.24 6.84
C ILE A 151 -18.08 8.71 8.21
N GLU A 152 -19.39 8.84 8.37
CA GLU A 152 -20.05 9.19 9.63
C GLU A 152 -19.80 8.11 10.68
N SER A 153 -19.90 6.83 10.31
CA SER A 153 -19.59 5.72 11.21
C SER A 153 -18.13 5.76 11.67
N PHE A 154 -17.21 6.04 10.74
CA PHE A 154 -15.80 6.25 11.08
C PHE A 154 -15.63 7.41 12.07
N ALA A 155 -16.26 8.55 11.81
CA ALA A 155 -16.20 9.73 12.68
C ALA A 155 -16.78 9.46 14.07
N GLN A 156 -17.87 8.70 14.17
CA GLN A 156 -18.45 8.26 15.44
C GLN A 156 -17.49 7.38 16.23
N ALA A 157 -16.90 6.36 15.60
CA ALA A 157 -15.92 5.49 16.24
C ALA A 157 -14.63 6.24 16.65
N LEU A 158 -14.22 7.24 15.85
CA LEU A 158 -13.08 8.12 16.13
C LEU A 158 -13.41 9.14 17.23
N GLY A 159 -14.69 9.46 17.47
CA GLY A 159 -15.13 10.44 18.46
C GLY A 159 -14.87 11.90 18.07
N ARG A 160 -14.64 12.18 16.78
CA ARG A 160 -14.39 13.53 16.23
C ARG A 160 -14.69 13.57 14.72
N PRO A 161 -14.86 14.77 14.12
CA PRO A 161 -15.16 14.90 12.70
C PRO A 161 -14.10 14.27 11.80
N VAL A 162 -14.58 13.67 10.70
CA VAL A 162 -13.76 13.26 9.55
C VAL A 162 -14.30 13.99 8.33
N HIS A 163 -13.44 14.74 7.65
CA HIS A 163 -13.85 15.59 6.53
C HIS A 163 -13.79 14.83 5.22
N ASP A 164 -14.88 14.90 4.45
CA ASP A 164 -15.01 14.18 3.18
C ASP A 164 -14.28 14.92 2.03
N PHE A 165 -13.30 14.25 1.44
CA PHE A 165 -12.56 14.68 0.23
C PHE A 165 -12.65 13.62 -0.87
N THR A 166 -13.65 12.74 -0.80
CA THR A 166 -13.85 11.65 -1.75
C THR A 166 -14.31 12.14 -3.13
N ASP A 167 -14.72 13.40 -3.26
CA ASP A 167 -14.97 14.08 -4.54
C ASP A 167 -13.73 14.14 -5.44
N LEU A 168 -12.52 14.05 -4.88
CA LEU A 168 -11.26 14.04 -5.63
C LEU A 168 -10.89 12.65 -6.20
N ASN A 169 -11.64 11.60 -5.90
CA ASN A 169 -11.29 10.24 -6.31
C ASN A 169 -11.18 10.04 -7.83
N ASP A 170 -11.85 10.88 -8.62
CA ASP A 170 -11.78 10.86 -10.08
C ASP A 170 -10.97 12.04 -10.66
N ASP A 171 -10.35 12.87 -9.81
CA ASP A 171 -9.41 13.94 -10.18
C ASP A 171 -8.01 13.64 -9.65
N LEU A 172 -7.20 12.94 -10.48
CA LEU A 172 -5.82 12.58 -10.11
C LEU A 172 -4.92 13.81 -9.87
N GLU A 173 -5.18 14.94 -10.53
CA GLU A 173 -4.40 16.17 -10.36
C GLU A 173 -4.70 16.81 -9.00
N GLY A 174 -5.99 16.89 -8.66
CA GLY A 174 -6.44 17.33 -7.34
C GLY A 174 -5.96 16.40 -6.23
N MET A 175 -6.06 15.07 -6.43
CA MET A 175 -5.59 14.08 -5.48
C MET A 175 -4.07 14.16 -5.26
N LEU A 176 -3.27 14.30 -6.32
CA LEU A 176 -1.81 14.48 -6.20
C LEU A 176 -1.46 15.75 -5.38
N ALA A 177 -2.16 16.86 -5.64
CA ALA A 177 -1.96 18.09 -4.89
C ALA A 177 -2.37 17.95 -3.41
N LEU A 178 -3.51 17.32 -3.12
CA LEU A 178 -3.93 17.07 -1.75
C LEU A 178 -2.91 16.18 -1.01
N LEU A 179 -2.51 15.09 -1.64
CA LEU A 179 -1.51 14.16 -1.10
C LEU A 179 -0.11 14.81 -0.96
N ALA A 180 0.17 15.94 -1.59
CA ALA A 180 1.40 16.69 -1.34
C ALA A 180 1.29 17.64 -0.13
N LEU A 181 0.08 18.05 0.23
CA LEU A 181 -0.23 19.03 1.29
C LEU A 181 -0.49 18.40 2.66
N ILE A 182 -1.04 17.19 2.71
CA ILE A 182 -1.32 16.51 3.98
C ILE A 182 -0.03 16.11 4.72
N ASP A 183 -0.11 16.02 6.04
CA ASP A 183 1.03 15.68 6.89
C ASP A 183 1.25 14.17 6.95
N GLU A 184 0.17 13.40 7.14
CA GLU A 184 0.21 11.95 7.27
C GLU A 184 -0.82 11.28 6.36
N TYR A 185 -0.44 10.15 5.75
CA TYR A 185 -1.36 9.32 4.96
C TYR A 185 -1.32 7.90 5.49
N ILE A 186 -2.47 7.40 5.95
CA ILE A 186 -2.59 6.07 6.55
C ILE A 186 -3.66 5.30 5.80
N GLY A 187 -3.32 4.10 5.34
CA GLY A 187 -4.35 3.25 4.77
C GLY A 187 -3.87 1.97 4.13
N VAL A 188 -4.79 1.24 3.51
CA VAL A 188 -4.45 0.06 2.72
C VAL A 188 -3.81 0.44 1.38
N SER A 189 -3.06 -0.50 0.80
CA SER A 189 -2.46 -0.38 -0.54
C SER A 189 -3.49 -0.05 -1.63
N ASN A 190 -3.37 1.15 -2.23
CA ASN A 190 -4.23 1.66 -3.30
C ASN A 190 -3.48 2.69 -4.18
N THR A 191 -4.16 3.28 -5.17
CA THR A 191 -3.61 4.31 -6.07
C THR A 191 -3.02 5.52 -5.33
N ASN A 192 -3.61 5.93 -4.21
CA ASN A 192 -3.15 7.11 -3.46
C ASN A 192 -1.78 6.87 -2.81
N MET A 193 -1.42 5.61 -2.48
CA MET A 193 -0.05 5.28 -2.04
C MET A 193 0.98 5.60 -3.13
N HIS A 194 0.65 5.31 -4.39
CA HIS A 194 1.51 5.64 -5.53
C HIS A 194 1.59 7.15 -5.76
N LEU A 195 0.47 7.86 -5.69
CA LEU A 195 0.46 9.33 -5.85
C LEU A 195 1.22 10.04 -4.72
N ARG A 196 1.10 9.57 -3.48
CA ARG A 196 1.85 10.10 -2.32
C ARG A 196 3.35 9.90 -2.50
N ALA A 197 3.76 8.72 -2.98
CA ALA A 197 5.16 8.44 -3.31
C ALA A 197 5.66 9.34 -4.47
N ALA A 198 4.83 9.56 -5.49
CA ALA A 198 5.14 10.45 -6.61
C ALA A 198 5.24 11.93 -6.19
N ALA A 199 4.38 12.39 -5.28
CA ALA A 199 4.50 13.68 -4.59
C ALA A 199 5.74 13.75 -3.68
N GLY A 200 6.40 12.62 -3.47
CA GLY A 200 7.67 12.56 -2.81
C GLY A 200 7.61 12.52 -1.29
N LYS A 201 6.50 12.02 -0.77
CA LYS A 201 6.18 12.02 0.65
C LYS A 201 6.03 10.58 1.15
N PRO A 202 6.36 10.30 2.42
CA PRO A 202 6.14 8.98 3.01
C PRO A 202 4.64 8.75 3.32
N ALA A 203 4.30 7.50 3.60
CA ALA A 203 3.00 7.09 4.11
C ALA A 203 3.12 5.87 5.03
N ARG A 204 2.03 5.56 5.72
CA ARG A 204 1.84 4.37 6.54
C ARG A 204 0.88 3.43 5.83
N VAL A 205 1.34 2.25 5.45
CA VAL A 205 0.56 1.29 4.69
C VAL A 205 0.20 0.07 5.53
N LEU A 206 -1.09 -0.27 5.52
CA LEU A 206 -1.65 -1.47 6.13
C LEU A 206 -1.75 -2.54 5.04
N VAL A 207 -0.96 -3.61 5.20
CA VAL A 207 -0.77 -4.65 4.18
C VAL A 207 -1.44 -5.94 4.64
N PRO A 208 -2.42 -6.46 3.88
CA PRO A 208 -3.12 -7.69 4.23
C PRO A 208 -2.22 -8.92 4.09
N CYS A 209 -2.71 -10.06 4.58
CA CYS A 209 -2.11 -11.36 4.36
C CYS A 209 -2.99 -12.20 3.40
N PRO A 210 -2.47 -12.70 2.28
CA PRO A 210 -1.09 -12.53 1.78
C PRO A 210 -0.80 -11.11 1.27
N ALA A 211 0.45 -10.67 1.39
CA ALA A 211 0.90 -9.37 0.92
C ALA A 211 1.07 -9.35 -0.61
N GLU A 212 0.74 -8.21 -1.24
CA GLU A 212 1.16 -7.97 -2.63
C GLU A 212 2.69 -7.86 -2.69
N TRP A 213 3.28 -8.36 -3.77
CA TRP A 213 4.73 -8.48 -3.94
C TRP A 213 5.49 -7.17 -3.68
N ARG A 214 4.94 -6.03 -4.11
CA ARG A 214 5.55 -4.70 -3.93
C ARG A 214 5.63 -4.24 -2.48
N TRP A 215 4.95 -4.92 -1.57
CA TRP A 215 5.04 -4.70 -0.13
C TRP A 215 5.93 -5.71 0.60
N MET A 216 6.64 -6.57 -0.13
CA MET A 216 7.52 -7.62 0.42
C MET A 216 6.77 -8.66 1.28
N ALA A 217 7.38 -9.84 1.44
CA ALA A 217 6.81 -10.90 2.27
C ALA A 217 6.91 -10.61 3.77
N ALA A 218 7.91 -9.84 4.21
CA ALA A 218 8.18 -9.54 5.62
C ALA A 218 8.86 -8.17 5.78
N GLY A 219 8.99 -7.73 7.04
CA GLY A 219 9.61 -6.45 7.41
C GLY A 219 8.68 -5.24 7.28
N ALA A 220 9.17 -4.09 7.71
CA ALA A 220 8.38 -2.85 7.84
C ALA A 220 8.62 -1.83 6.72
N SER A 221 9.32 -2.19 5.65
CA SER A 221 9.65 -1.29 4.53
C SER A 221 9.56 -1.98 3.17
N SER A 222 9.46 -1.18 2.11
CA SER A 222 9.47 -1.66 0.73
C SER A 222 10.51 -0.89 -0.10
N PRO A 223 11.32 -1.57 -0.92
CA PRO A 223 12.22 -0.91 -1.86
C PRO A 223 11.46 -0.13 -2.96
N TRP A 224 10.19 -0.47 -3.20
CA TRP A 224 9.33 0.23 -4.17
C TRP A 224 8.75 1.53 -3.62
N PHE A 225 8.70 1.67 -2.30
CA PHE A 225 8.16 2.84 -1.62
C PHE A 225 9.12 3.32 -0.51
N PRO A 226 10.29 3.86 -0.88
CA PRO A 226 11.25 4.35 0.10
C PRO A 226 10.62 5.36 1.07
N GLY A 227 10.86 5.16 2.37
CA GLY A 227 10.32 6.01 3.44
C GLY A 227 8.93 5.64 3.94
N PHE A 228 8.20 4.75 3.24
CA PHE A 228 6.93 4.21 3.74
C PHE A 228 7.18 3.21 4.87
N HIS A 229 6.25 3.15 5.81
CA HIS A 229 6.25 2.15 6.89
C HIS A 229 5.10 1.18 6.71
N ILE A 230 5.38 -0.12 6.87
CA ILE A 230 4.43 -1.21 6.61
C ILE A 230 3.96 -1.83 7.92
N TYR A 231 2.65 -1.90 8.10
CA TYR A 231 1.96 -2.60 9.18
C TYR A 231 1.21 -3.81 8.60
N ARG A 232 1.42 -5.01 9.16
CA ARG A 232 0.99 -6.27 8.52
C ARG A 232 -0.14 -6.96 9.26
N GLN A 233 -1.19 -7.30 8.53
CA GLN A 233 -2.22 -8.21 9.00
C GLN A 233 -1.61 -9.57 9.35
N SER A 234 -2.09 -10.19 10.42
CA SER A 234 -1.67 -11.54 10.80
C SER A 234 -2.14 -12.58 9.77
N GLN A 235 -1.58 -13.79 9.85
CA GLN A 235 -2.01 -14.92 9.03
C GLN A 235 -3.47 -15.33 9.28
N GLN A 236 -4.02 -14.97 10.45
CA GLN A 236 -5.41 -15.21 10.80
C GLN A 236 -6.36 -14.11 10.30
N GLY A 237 -5.85 -13.11 9.57
CA GLY A 237 -6.62 -11.96 9.11
C GLY A 237 -6.82 -10.88 10.18
N ASP A 238 -6.12 -10.96 11.32
CA ASP A 238 -6.25 -10.00 12.41
C ASP A 238 -5.36 -8.77 12.22
N TRP A 239 -5.91 -7.59 12.50
CA TRP A 239 -5.24 -6.30 12.42
C TRP A 239 -4.77 -5.76 13.77
N THR A 240 -5.11 -6.43 14.89
CA THR A 240 -4.86 -5.92 16.24
C THR A 240 -3.39 -5.56 16.48
N ALA A 241 -2.46 -6.46 16.14
CA ALA A 241 -1.03 -6.20 16.31
C ALA A 241 -0.54 -5.05 15.41
N ALA A 242 -0.97 -5.01 14.15
CA ALA A 242 -0.62 -3.97 13.19
C ALA A 242 -1.08 -2.58 13.66
N LEU A 243 -2.30 -2.50 14.18
CA LEU A 243 -2.89 -1.25 14.64
C LEU A 243 -2.33 -0.80 16.00
N ALA A 244 -1.90 -1.74 16.85
CA ALA A 244 -1.16 -1.42 18.06
C ALA A 244 0.23 -0.82 17.75
N GLU A 245 0.95 -1.39 16.78
CA GLU A 245 2.22 -0.85 16.28
C GLU A 245 2.02 0.55 15.67
N LEU A 246 1.02 0.70 14.79
CA LEU A 246 0.64 1.99 14.21
C LEU A 246 0.37 3.05 15.28
N LYS A 247 -0.43 2.71 16.30
CA LYS A 247 -0.74 3.60 17.42
C LYS A 247 0.53 4.02 18.17
N SER A 248 1.42 3.07 18.47
CA SER A 248 2.69 3.33 19.15
C SER A 248 3.57 4.29 18.34
N ASP A 249 3.71 4.05 17.05
CA ASP A 249 4.54 4.87 16.16
C ASP A 249 3.97 6.27 15.93
N LEU A 250 2.65 6.45 16.03
CA LEU A 250 2.01 7.77 15.97
C LEU A 250 2.23 8.57 17.27
N ALA A 251 2.31 7.89 18.42
CA ALA A 251 2.58 8.53 19.71
C ALA A 251 4.05 8.98 19.87
N GLY A 252 4.99 8.32 19.18
CA GLY A 252 6.45 8.49 19.33
C GLY A 252 7.10 9.77 18.75
N LYS A 253 6.32 10.71 18.21
CA LYS A 253 6.66 11.95 17.43
C LYS A 253 6.46 11.82 15.91
N PRO A 254 6.04 12.91 15.25
CA PRO A 254 5.96 13.00 13.79
C PRO A 254 7.37 12.98 13.16
N ARG A 255 7.49 12.41 11.96
CA ARG A 255 8.68 12.54 11.10
C ARG A 255 8.71 13.89 10.40
#